data_AF-A0AAV9NXE0-F1
#
_entry.id   AF-A0AAV9NXE0-F1
#
_cell.length_a   1.000
_cell.length_b   1.000
_cell.length_c   1.000
_cell.angle_alpha   90.00
_cell.angle_beta   90.00
_cell.angle_gamma   90.00
#
_symmetry.space_group_name_H-M   'P 1'
#
loop_
_entity.id
_entity.type
_entity.pdbx_description
1 polymer ?
#
loop_
_entity_poly.entity_id
_entity_poly.type
_entity_poly.pdbx_seq_one_letter_code
_entity_poly.pdbx_strand_id
1 'polypeptide(L)'
;MHFSSIGALCIPLAADAQLLGGSIGNLLNSLAPAPKDDLRFKNFHPPGSGDVRSPCPGLNALANHNFIPHDGKNNTIPVLLKGLAEGLNMGADFTVAVGGAGLLSSNDPLSGGFDLNDLDEHSFPIEHDASLSRQDFYFGDDHSFYAPNWNSVVSQFHGSKTDLKTAAKAKYSRVQDSEKRNPTFTYGIREFIFSYGETAIYLQTMNRPSANGVAEVDYVDVLFREERLPYKEGWRVSPEPITLASLGEQVFELYSVSPEPAPEGAQVTKDSLKDAIIAVSVLFYRSLWSWLNETYADTTTGDWICEVLLRIDGRHLQRCWPLLNDTRSVDDM
;
A
#
# COMPACT_ATOMS: atom_id res chain seq x y z
N MET A 1 -2.20 -59.44 8.38
CA MET A 1 -1.31 -58.26 8.42
C MET A 1 -1.35 -57.62 7.04
N HIS A 2 -2.21 -56.62 6.87
CA HIS A 2 -2.41 -55.90 5.61
C HIS A 2 -1.51 -54.66 5.61
N PHE A 3 -0.58 -54.60 4.66
CA PHE A 3 -0.02 -53.34 4.16
C PHE A 3 -0.79 -53.01 2.88
N SER A 4 -1.64 -51.99 2.92
CA SER A 4 -2.27 -51.42 1.73
C SER A 4 -1.37 -50.29 1.21
N SER A 5 -0.97 -50.44 -0.04
CA SER A 5 -0.30 -49.46 -0.88
C SER A 5 -1.13 -48.18 -1.03
N ILE A 6 -0.58 -47.04 -0.60
CA ILE A 6 -1.07 -45.72 -1.02
C ILE A 6 -0.45 -45.46 -2.41
N GLY A 7 -1.25 -45.68 -3.45
CA GLY A 7 -0.91 -45.28 -4.81
C GLY A 7 -0.87 -43.76 -4.88
N ALA A 8 0.24 -43.24 -5.41
CA ALA A 8 0.43 -41.83 -5.70
C ALA A 8 -0.67 -41.32 -6.65
N LEU A 9 -1.52 -40.44 -6.14
CA LEU A 9 -2.35 -39.55 -6.94
C LEU A 9 -1.47 -38.36 -7.35
N CYS A 10 -0.61 -38.54 -8.34
CA CYS A 10 -0.07 -37.43 -9.12
C CYS A 10 -1.19 -36.94 -10.05
N ILE A 11 -1.99 -36.00 -9.55
CA ILE A 11 -2.86 -35.16 -10.38
C ILE A 11 -1.94 -34.21 -11.18
N PRO A 12 -2.22 -33.94 -12.47
CA PRO A 12 -1.31 -33.16 -13.31
C PRO A 12 -1.31 -31.67 -12.91
N LEU A 13 -0.30 -31.26 -12.14
CA LEU A 13 0.00 -29.87 -11.75
C LEU A 13 0.10 -28.87 -12.93
N ALA A 14 0.22 -29.34 -14.17
CA ALA A 14 0.36 -28.48 -15.35
C ALA A 14 -0.98 -27.90 -15.86
N ALA A 15 -2.12 -28.55 -15.59
CA ALA A 15 -3.42 -28.06 -16.06
C ALA A 15 -3.96 -26.90 -15.21
N ASP A 16 -3.69 -26.94 -13.90
CA ASP A 16 -4.13 -25.90 -12.94
C ASP A 16 -3.32 -24.61 -13.08
N ALA A 17 -2.02 -24.69 -13.38
CA ALA A 17 -1.21 -23.50 -13.69
C ALA A 17 -1.69 -22.75 -14.94
N GLN A 18 -2.19 -23.46 -15.96
CA GLN A 18 -2.73 -22.85 -17.18
C GLN A 18 -4.12 -22.19 -16.95
N LEU A 19 -4.96 -22.80 -16.10
CA LEU A 19 -6.28 -22.29 -15.71
C LEU A 19 -6.17 -21.09 -14.75
N LEU A 20 -5.29 -21.17 -13.75
CA LEU A 20 -4.96 -20.06 -12.86
C LEU A 20 -4.28 -18.93 -13.65
N GLY A 21 -3.30 -19.25 -14.51
CA GLY A 21 -2.63 -18.29 -15.40
C GLY A 21 -3.58 -17.57 -16.38
N GLY A 22 -4.58 -18.28 -16.91
CA GLY A 22 -5.63 -17.70 -17.75
C GLY A 22 -6.59 -16.80 -16.96
N SER A 23 -6.97 -17.19 -15.74
CA SER A 23 -7.80 -16.38 -14.85
C SER A 23 -7.08 -15.08 -14.42
N ILE A 24 -5.80 -15.17 -14.10
CA ILE A 24 -4.96 -14.01 -13.72
C ILE A 24 -4.77 -13.05 -14.87
N GLY A 25 -4.43 -13.57 -16.06
CA GLY A 25 -4.28 -12.74 -17.25
C GLY A 25 -5.57 -11.96 -17.54
N ASN A 26 -6.72 -12.61 -17.41
CA ASN A 26 -8.01 -11.94 -17.57
C ASN A 26 -8.27 -10.89 -16.49
N LEU A 27 -7.95 -11.18 -15.22
CA LEU A 27 -8.10 -10.21 -14.13
C LEU A 27 -7.22 -8.98 -14.37
N LEU A 28 -5.93 -9.17 -14.64
CA LEU A 28 -4.99 -8.07 -14.88
C LEU A 28 -5.40 -7.23 -16.10
N ASN A 29 -5.85 -7.87 -17.18
CA ASN A 29 -6.34 -7.17 -18.38
C ASN A 29 -7.67 -6.43 -18.15
N SER A 30 -8.40 -6.76 -17.08
CA SER A 30 -9.69 -6.14 -16.74
C SER A 30 -9.57 -4.93 -15.81
N LEU A 31 -8.39 -4.70 -15.22
CA LEU A 31 -8.18 -3.63 -14.26
C LEU A 31 -8.33 -2.26 -14.94
N ALA A 32 -9.33 -1.51 -14.49
CA ALA A 32 -9.61 -0.15 -14.94
C ALA A 32 -10.44 0.58 -13.87
N PRO A 33 -10.47 1.93 -13.90
CA PRO A 33 -11.41 2.71 -13.10
C PRO A 33 -12.85 2.25 -13.34
N ALA A 34 -13.66 2.24 -12.28
CA ALA A 34 -15.09 2.07 -12.43
C ALA A 34 -15.68 3.22 -13.29
N PRO A 35 -16.78 2.96 -14.02
CA PRO A 35 -17.48 4.01 -14.77
C PRO A 35 -17.80 5.22 -13.89
N LYS A 36 -17.72 6.43 -14.47
CA LYS A 36 -17.92 7.68 -13.72
C LYS A 36 -19.28 7.75 -13.01
N ASP A 37 -20.29 7.03 -13.51
CA ASP A 37 -21.64 6.95 -12.99
C ASP A 37 -21.90 5.76 -12.04
N ASP A 38 -20.86 4.96 -11.73
CA ASP A 38 -20.94 3.88 -10.75
C ASP A 38 -21.47 4.43 -9.41
N LEU A 39 -22.56 3.81 -8.92
CA LEU A 39 -23.26 4.26 -7.73
C LEU A 39 -22.41 4.13 -6.46
N ARG A 40 -21.40 3.25 -6.45
CA ARG A 40 -20.50 3.07 -5.31
C ARG A 40 -19.83 4.38 -4.93
N PHE A 41 -19.45 5.23 -5.88
CA PHE A 41 -18.88 6.55 -5.58
C PHE A 41 -19.82 7.49 -4.80
N LYS A 42 -21.14 7.30 -4.91
CA LYS A 42 -22.16 8.11 -4.22
C LYS A 42 -22.71 7.43 -2.95
N ASN A 43 -22.56 6.11 -2.86
CA ASN A 43 -23.11 5.27 -1.81
C ASN A 43 -22.10 5.02 -0.68
N PHE A 44 -21.65 6.10 -0.04
CA PHE A 44 -20.87 6.02 1.20
C PHE A 44 -21.72 5.50 2.35
N HIS A 45 -21.19 4.50 3.06
CA HIS A 45 -21.70 4.05 4.35
C HIS A 45 -20.53 4.03 5.35
N PRO A 46 -20.66 4.65 6.53
CA PRO A 46 -19.63 4.55 7.56
C PRO A 46 -19.56 3.11 8.10
N PRO A 47 -18.44 2.68 8.70
CA PRO A 47 -18.33 1.35 9.29
C PRO A 47 -19.39 1.16 10.40
N GLY A 48 -20.04 0.00 10.39
CA GLY A 48 -21.00 -0.43 11.40
C GLY A 48 -20.37 -1.26 12.51
N SER A 49 -21.23 -1.81 13.37
CA SER A 49 -20.81 -2.69 14.46
C SER A 49 -20.22 -4.00 13.91
N GLY A 50 -18.94 -4.26 14.20
CA GLY A 50 -18.24 -5.48 13.81
C GLY A 50 -17.44 -5.36 12.51
N ASP A 51 -17.56 -4.22 11.82
CA ASP A 51 -16.70 -3.86 10.70
C ASP A 51 -15.36 -3.37 11.23
N VAL A 52 -14.28 -3.67 10.51
CA VAL A 52 -12.91 -3.30 10.87
C VAL A 52 -12.32 -2.36 9.81
N ARG A 53 -11.40 -1.51 10.24
CA ARG A 53 -10.70 -0.54 9.40
C ARG A 53 -9.20 -0.61 9.69
N SER A 54 -8.43 0.15 8.93
CA SER A 54 -6.96 0.19 9.00
C SER A 54 -6.47 1.60 9.38
N PRO A 55 -5.15 1.80 9.58
CA PRO A 55 -4.56 3.13 9.58
C PRO A 55 -4.62 3.84 8.21
N CYS A 56 -4.92 3.11 7.13
CA CYS A 56 -4.94 3.63 5.76
C CYS A 56 -6.31 4.23 5.38
N PRO A 57 -6.41 5.57 5.19
CA PRO A 57 -7.68 6.21 4.84
C PRO A 57 -8.18 5.79 3.45
N GLY A 58 -7.28 5.44 2.53
CA GLY A 58 -7.63 4.97 1.19
C GLY A 58 -8.37 3.64 1.20
N LEU A 59 -7.84 2.62 1.89
CA LEU A 59 -8.50 1.32 2.02
C LEU A 59 -9.82 1.44 2.78
N ASN A 60 -9.84 2.25 3.84
CA ASN A 60 -11.04 2.52 4.61
C ASN A 60 -12.13 3.16 3.75
N ALA A 61 -11.78 4.13 2.89
CA ALA A 61 -12.70 4.72 1.94
C ALA A 61 -13.23 3.70 0.92
N LEU A 62 -12.37 2.82 0.40
CA LEU A 62 -12.82 1.76 -0.50
C LEU A 62 -13.80 0.79 0.17
N ALA A 63 -13.57 0.42 1.43
CA ALA A 63 -14.50 -0.41 2.20
C ALA A 63 -15.82 0.33 2.46
N ASN A 64 -15.77 1.59 2.89
CA ASN A 64 -16.95 2.44 3.13
C ASN A 64 -17.81 2.65 1.86
N HIS A 65 -17.21 2.50 0.68
CA HIS A 65 -17.87 2.61 -0.62
C HIS A 65 -18.16 1.25 -1.31
N ASN A 66 -17.89 0.12 -0.66
CA ASN A 66 -18.09 -1.24 -1.21
C ASN A 66 -17.26 -1.54 -2.48
N PHE A 67 -16.09 -0.92 -2.62
CA PHE A 67 -15.10 -1.32 -3.65
C PHE A 67 -14.29 -2.55 -3.20
N ILE A 68 -14.10 -2.70 -1.89
CA ILE A 68 -13.61 -3.90 -1.21
C ILE A 68 -14.68 -4.31 -0.16
N PRO A 69 -14.60 -5.50 0.49
CA PRO A 69 -15.55 -5.92 1.50
C PRO A 69 -15.83 -4.84 2.54
N HIS A 70 -17.10 -4.50 2.74
CA HIS A 70 -17.51 -3.38 3.59
C HIS A 70 -17.18 -3.59 5.07
N ASP A 71 -17.24 -4.85 5.50
CA ASP A 71 -16.84 -5.25 6.85
C ASP A 71 -15.33 -5.15 7.06
N GLY A 72 -14.56 -4.90 6.00
CA GLY A 72 -13.11 -4.78 6.04
C GLY A 72 -12.39 -6.12 6.20
N LYS A 73 -13.06 -7.26 5.98
CA LYS A 73 -12.51 -8.59 6.26
C LYS A 73 -12.17 -9.37 5.00
N ASN A 74 -11.25 -10.32 5.14
CA ASN A 74 -10.86 -11.26 4.09
C ASN A 74 -10.47 -10.57 2.75
N ASN A 75 -9.63 -9.54 2.84
CA ASN A 75 -9.11 -8.83 1.68
C ASN A 75 -8.01 -9.66 1.00
N THR A 76 -8.40 -10.43 -0.01
CA THR A 76 -7.46 -11.16 -0.85
C THR A 76 -6.82 -10.26 -1.91
N ILE A 77 -5.66 -10.62 -2.45
CA ILE A 77 -5.00 -9.83 -3.51
C ILE A 77 -5.91 -9.63 -4.74
N PRO A 78 -6.68 -10.62 -5.25
CA PRO A 78 -7.64 -10.39 -6.34
C PRO A 78 -8.75 -9.37 -6.00
N VAL A 79 -9.25 -9.39 -4.76
CA VAL A 79 -10.24 -8.42 -4.27
C VAL A 79 -9.64 -7.02 -4.27
N LEU A 80 -8.42 -6.87 -3.74
CA LEU A 80 -7.70 -5.60 -3.72
C LEU A 80 -7.40 -5.09 -5.14
N LEU A 81 -6.89 -5.95 -6.02
CA LEU A 81 -6.59 -5.60 -7.42
C LEU A 81 -7.80 -4.96 -8.09
N LYS A 82 -8.97 -5.59 -7.95
CA LYS A 82 -10.21 -5.05 -8.50
C LYS A 82 -10.64 -3.78 -7.79
N GLY A 83 -10.71 -3.78 -6.46
CA GLY A 83 -11.26 -2.66 -5.69
C GLY A 83 -10.42 -1.38 -5.79
N LEU A 84 -9.09 -1.49 -5.72
CA LEU A 84 -8.20 -0.34 -5.84
C LEU A 84 -8.12 0.19 -7.29
N ALA A 85 -8.17 -0.69 -8.30
CA ALA A 85 -8.25 -0.26 -9.69
C ALA A 85 -9.57 0.48 -9.96
N GLU A 86 -10.69 -0.08 -9.53
CA GLU A 86 -12.01 0.51 -9.75
C GLU A 86 -12.21 1.83 -9.01
N GLY A 87 -11.80 1.89 -7.73
CA GLY A 87 -12.09 3.03 -6.85
C GLY A 87 -11.07 4.15 -6.90
N LEU A 88 -9.78 3.85 -7.15
CA LEU A 88 -8.68 4.84 -7.10
C LEU A 88 -7.74 4.77 -8.31
N ASN A 89 -7.94 3.84 -9.25
CA ASN A 89 -7.03 3.55 -10.37
C ASN A 89 -5.61 3.23 -9.92
N MET A 90 -5.44 2.50 -8.81
CA MET A 90 -4.12 2.03 -8.42
C MET A 90 -3.67 0.90 -9.35
N GLY A 91 -2.39 0.94 -9.72
CA GLY A 91 -1.74 -0.08 -10.51
C GLY A 91 -1.68 -1.43 -9.80
N ALA A 92 -1.61 -2.49 -10.60
CA ALA A 92 -1.48 -3.85 -10.09
C ALA A 92 -0.17 -4.06 -9.31
N ASP A 93 0.91 -3.39 -9.70
CA ASP A 93 2.20 -3.41 -9.01
C ASP A 93 2.07 -2.95 -7.55
N PHE A 94 1.50 -1.76 -7.35
CA PHE A 94 1.28 -1.20 -6.02
C PHE A 94 0.30 -2.07 -5.22
N THR A 95 -0.78 -2.51 -5.86
CA THR A 95 -1.82 -3.29 -5.17
C THR A 95 -1.32 -4.64 -4.69
N VAL A 96 -0.45 -5.31 -5.47
CA VAL A 96 0.20 -6.56 -5.04
C VAL A 96 1.18 -6.31 -3.90
N ALA A 97 1.93 -5.21 -3.92
CA ALA A 97 2.83 -4.86 -2.82
C ALA A 97 2.07 -4.66 -1.50
N VAL A 98 0.99 -3.86 -1.52
CA VAL A 98 0.13 -3.64 -0.34
C VAL A 98 -0.57 -4.93 0.09
N GLY A 99 -1.07 -5.73 -0.87
CA GLY A 99 -1.70 -7.00 -0.57
C GLY A 99 -0.75 -8.01 0.08
N GLY A 100 0.50 -8.09 -0.39
CA GLY A 100 1.53 -8.94 0.22
C GLY A 100 1.91 -8.49 1.63
N ALA A 101 2.02 -7.17 1.85
CA ALA A 101 2.22 -6.61 3.17
C ALA A 101 1.03 -6.89 4.11
N GLY A 102 -0.21 -6.78 3.63
CA GLY A 102 -1.38 -7.17 4.42
C GLY A 102 -1.39 -8.65 4.79
N LEU A 103 -1.01 -9.55 3.88
CA LEU A 103 -0.85 -10.97 4.19
C LEU A 103 0.23 -11.23 5.25
N LEU A 104 1.34 -10.48 5.23
CA LEU A 104 2.35 -10.57 6.30
C LEU A 104 1.84 -10.10 7.66
N SER A 105 0.86 -9.21 7.68
CA SER A 105 0.27 -8.68 8.92
C SER A 105 -0.87 -9.57 9.43
N SER A 106 -1.39 -10.45 8.58
CA SER A 106 -2.52 -11.32 8.90
C SER A 106 -2.19 -12.30 10.01
N ASN A 107 -3.15 -12.50 10.91
CA ASN A 107 -3.11 -13.54 11.93
C ASN A 107 -3.33 -14.95 11.35
N ASP A 108 -3.87 -15.05 10.12
CA ASP A 108 -4.00 -16.29 9.35
C ASP A 108 -3.64 -16.05 7.86
N PRO A 109 -2.34 -15.90 7.53
CA PRO A 109 -1.93 -15.61 6.16
C PRO A 109 -2.29 -16.74 5.16
N LEU A 110 -2.50 -17.97 5.64
CA LEU A 110 -2.86 -19.12 4.81
C LEU A 110 -4.30 -19.03 4.27
N SER A 111 -5.15 -18.23 4.91
CA SER A 111 -6.48 -17.92 4.37
C SER A 111 -6.43 -17.21 3.01
N GLY A 112 -5.27 -16.65 2.64
CA GLY A 112 -5.07 -15.91 1.39
C GLY A 112 -5.65 -14.49 1.44
N GLY A 113 -6.08 -14.02 2.62
CA GLY A 113 -6.57 -12.67 2.87
C GLY A 113 -6.15 -12.14 4.23
N PHE A 114 -6.48 -10.87 4.46
CA PHE A 114 -6.28 -10.20 5.74
C PHE A 114 -7.45 -9.28 6.06
N ASP A 115 -7.65 -9.01 7.33
CA ASP A 115 -8.63 -8.03 7.81
C ASP A 115 -7.96 -6.66 7.91
N LEU A 116 -8.68 -5.57 7.62
CA LEU A 116 -8.06 -4.24 7.53
C LEU A 116 -7.34 -3.82 8.83
N ASN A 117 -7.81 -4.26 9.99
CA ASN A 117 -7.17 -3.98 11.27
C ASN A 117 -5.89 -4.80 11.52
N ASP A 118 -5.60 -5.82 10.71
CA ASP A 118 -4.30 -6.49 10.76
C ASP A 118 -3.18 -5.52 10.33
N LEU A 119 -3.49 -4.48 9.54
CA LEU A 119 -2.52 -3.46 9.10
C LEU A 119 -2.09 -2.48 10.20
N ASP A 120 -2.61 -2.63 11.42
CA ASP A 120 -2.33 -1.81 12.59
C ASP A 120 -1.14 -2.34 13.43
N GLU A 121 -0.49 -3.44 12.99
CA GLU A 121 0.68 -3.97 13.67
C GLU A 121 1.84 -2.96 13.60
N HIS A 122 2.19 -2.39 14.75
CA HIS A 122 3.15 -1.30 14.83
C HIS A 122 4.53 -1.68 14.29
N SER A 123 5.10 -0.82 13.45
CA SER A 123 6.43 -1.00 12.85
C SER A 123 6.61 -2.25 11.98
N PHE A 124 5.55 -3.00 11.70
CA PHE A 124 5.62 -4.19 10.84
C PHE A 124 4.30 -4.50 10.14
N PRO A 125 4.25 -4.65 8.80
CA PRO A 125 5.23 -4.27 7.79
C PRO A 125 5.07 -2.82 7.32
N ILE A 126 3.91 -2.19 7.54
CA ILE A 126 3.56 -0.87 6.98
C ILE A 126 3.44 0.22 8.05
N GLU A 127 2.70 -0.02 9.14
CA GLU A 127 2.44 1.00 10.17
C GLU A 127 3.74 1.62 10.70
N HIS A 128 3.74 2.93 10.90
CA HIS A 128 4.87 3.67 11.43
C HIS A 128 4.47 4.99 12.11
N ASP A 129 5.34 5.42 13.03
CA ASP A 129 5.28 6.72 13.69
C ASP A 129 5.34 7.90 12.69
N ALA A 130 5.00 9.11 13.17
CA ALA A 130 4.96 10.33 12.38
C ALA A 130 3.93 10.32 11.23
N SER A 131 2.88 9.51 11.35
CA SER A 131 1.77 9.51 10.40
C SER A 131 1.03 10.85 10.37
N LEU A 132 0.41 11.15 9.22
CA LEU A 132 -0.19 12.45 8.94
C LEU A 132 -1.45 12.72 9.80
N SER A 133 -2.20 11.67 10.14
CA SER A 133 -3.50 11.81 10.80
C SER A 133 -3.75 10.79 11.91
N ARG A 134 -2.77 9.96 12.28
CA ARG A 134 -2.83 8.97 13.36
C ARG A 134 -1.86 9.36 14.46
N GLN A 135 -2.03 8.87 15.69
CA GLN A 135 -1.02 9.08 16.73
C GLN A 135 0.16 8.13 16.50
N ASP A 136 1.31 8.44 17.10
CA ASP A 136 2.38 7.46 17.20
C ASP A 136 1.99 6.36 18.20
N PHE A 137 2.46 5.13 17.99
CA PHE A 137 2.11 3.96 18.80
C PHE A 137 2.40 4.17 20.29
N TYR A 138 3.46 4.92 20.62
CA TYR A 138 3.80 5.29 22.00
C TYR A 138 2.62 5.92 22.77
N PHE A 139 1.72 6.63 22.08
CA PHE A 139 0.55 7.26 22.70
C PHE A 139 -0.70 6.37 22.72
N GLY A 140 -0.66 5.21 22.06
CA GLY A 140 -1.57 4.08 22.26
C GLY A 140 -2.63 3.84 21.18
N ASP A 141 -2.95 4.80 20.31
CA ASP A 141 -3.93 4.64 19.22
C ASP A 141 -3.37 5.21 17.91
N ASP A 142 -2.57 4.38 17.24
CA ASP A 142 -1.95 4.57 15.93
C ASP A 142 -2.86 4.16 14.76
N HIS A 143 -4.06 3.66 15.06
CA HIS A 143 -5.07 3.32 14.07
C HIS A 143 -5.97 4.50 13.71
N SER A 144 -6.56 5.14 14.73
CA SER A 144 -7.76 5.97 14.53
C SER A 144 -7.43 7.36 14.01
N PHE A 145 -8.36 7.99 13.31
CA PHE A 145 -8.22 9.39 12.91
C PHE A 145 -8.04 10.29 14.15
N TYR A 146 -6.90 10.98 14.21
CA TYR A 146 -6.50 11.88 15.27
C TYR A 146 -6.45 13.33 14.77
N ALA A 147 -7.51 14.07 15.09
CA ALA A 147 -7.71 15.44 14.61
C ALA A 147 -6.54 16.39 14.93
N PRO A 148 -5.84 16.35 16.09
CA PRO A 148 -4.72 17.26 16.34
C PRO A 148 -3.56 17.09 15.35
N ASN A 149 -3.17 15.86 15.00
CA ASN A 149 -2.12 15.62 14.02
C ASN A 149 -2.56 16.08 12.62
N TRP A 150 -3.79 15.74 12.24
CA TRP A 150 -4.33 16.17 10.96
C TRP A 150 -4.46 17.69 10.84
N ASN A 151 -4.93 18.37 11.89
CA ASN A 151 -5.00 19.83 11.94
C ASN A 151 -3.61 20.48 11.81
N SER A 152 -2.57 19.86 12.38
CA SER A 152 -1.18 20.32 12.20
C SER A 152 -0.76 20.25 10.72
N VAL A 153 -1.08 19.15 10.03
CA VAL A 153 -0.82 18.98 8.60
C VAL A 153 -1.58 20.02 7.77
N VAL A 154 -2.90 20.11 7.93
CA VAL A 154 -3.76 21.03 7.15
C VAL A 154 -3.42 22.50 7.41
N SER A 155 -2.91 22.85 8.61
CA SER A 155 -2.47 24.22 8.91
C SER A 155 -1.32 24.71 8.03
N GLN A 156 -0.56 23.78 7.43
CA GLN A 156 0.50 24.11 6.48
C GLN A 156 -0.04 24.38 5.08
N PHE A 157 -1.24 23.90 4.75
CA PHE A 157 -1.85 24.07 3.44
C PHE A 157 -2.33 25.51 3.25
N HIS A 158 -2.09 26.08 2.07
CA HIS A 158 -2.42 27.47 1.77
C HIS A 158 -3.45 27.55 0.65
N GLY A 159 -4.63 28.09 0.96
CA GLY A 159 -5.73 28.20 0.00
C GLY A 159 -6.43 26.86 -0.23
N SER A 160 -6.94 26.65 -1.44
CA SER A 160 -7.74 25.46 -1.78
C SER A 160 -6.91 24.29 -2.31
N LYS A 161 -5.58 24.42 -2.40
CA LYS A 161 -4.69 23.43 -3.00
C LYS A 161 -3.46 23.22 -2.14
N THR A 162 -2.92 22.00 -2.20
CA THR A 162 -1.61 21.68 -1.63
C THR A 162 -0.71 21.14 -2.74
N ASP A 163 0.52 21.66 -2.81
CA ASP A 163 1.54 21.26 -3.78
C ASP A 163 2.64 20.42 -3.10
N LEU A 164 3.54 19.86 -3.91
CA LEU A 164 4.68 19.07 -3.42
C LEU A 164 5.44 19.74 -2.27
N LYS A 165 5.80 21.02 -2.43
CA LYS A 165 6.60 21.73 -1.43
C LYS A 165 5.86 21.85 -0.10
N THR A 166 4.57 22.18 -0.16
CA THR A 166 3.73 22.35 1.02
C THR A 166 3.47 21.00 1.70
N ALA A 167 3.17 19.97 0.91
CA ALA A 167 2.99 18.60 1.37
C ALA A 167 4.25 18.04 2.05
N ALA A 168 5.43 18.22 1.44
CA ALA A 168 6.71 17.78 2.01
C ALA A 168 7.00 18.48 3.35
N LYS A 169 6.74 19.79 3.44
CA LYS A 169 6.88 20.54 4.70
C LYS A 169 5.92 20.03 5.77
N ALA A 170 4.66 19.76 5.41
CA ALA A 170 3.66 19.26 6.35
C ALA A 170 4.01 17.87 6.88
N LYS A 171 4.42 16.97 6.00
CA LYS A 171 4.98 15.65 6.34
C LYS A 171 6.17 15.79 7.28
N TYR A 172 7.18 16.59 6.93
CA TYR A 172 8.36 16.72 7.78
C TYR A 172 8.05 17.33 9.15
N SER A 173 7.05 18.23 9.23
CA SER A 173 6.61 18.77 10.53
C SER A 173 6.07 17.67 11.47
N ARG A 174 5.52 16.58 10.92
CA ARG A 174 5.10 15.42 11.71
C ARG A 174 6.29 14.63 12.25
N VAL A 175 7.31 14.41 11.42
CA VAL A 175 8.58 13.78 11.85
C VAL A 175 9.21 14.56 13.00
N GLN A 176 9.34 15.89 12.87
CA GLN A 176 9.92 16.75 13.90
C GLN A 176 9.11 16.75 15.21
N ASP A 177 7.78 16.69 15.10
CA ASP A 177 6.89 16.66 16.25
C ASP A 177 6.94 15.32 16.98
N SER A 178 7.01 14.21 16.24
CA SER A 178 7.21 12.86 16.80
C SER A 178 8.59 12.75 17.45
N GLU A 179 9.67 13.16 16.80
CA GLU A 179 11.03 13.19 17.37
C GLU A 179 11.09 13.97 18.70
N LYS A 180 10.33 15.05 18.81
CA LYS A 180 10.29 15.87 20.03
C LYS A 180 9.49 15.25 21.17
N ARG A 181 8.42 14.52 20.88
CA ARG A 181 7.41 14.11 21.87
C ARG A 181 7.42 12.62 22.19
N ASN A 182 7.83 11.78 21.26
CA ASN A 182 7.81 10.33 21.36
C ASN A 182 9.23 9.83 21.73
N PRO A 183 9.45 9.38 22.98
CA PRO A 183 10.77 8.93 23.44
C PRO A 183 11.21 7.58 22.84
N THR A 184 10.31 6.87 22.15
CA THR A 184 10.61 5.61 21.44
C THR A 184 10.56 5.79 19.93
N PHE A 185 10.56 7.04 19.44
CA PHE A 185 10.46 7.35 18.02
C PHE A 185 11.55 6.67 17.20
N THR A 186 11.13 5.96 16.16
CA THR A 186 12.03 5.32 15.19
C THR A 186 11.77 5.92 13.81
N TYR A 187 12.83 6.37 13.13
CA TYR A 187 12.72 6.97 11.80
C TYR A 187 13.93 6.63 10.93
N GLY A 188 13.86 5.47 10.28
CA GLY A 188 14.86 4.97 9.35
C GLY A 188 14.43 5.13 7.89
N ILE A 189 15.13 4.41 7.01
CA ILE A 189 14.86 4.46 5.57
C ILE A 189 13.47 3.90 5.20
N ARG A 190 12.92 2.97 6.00
CA ARG A 190 11.59 2.40 5.82
C ARG A 190 10.51 3.47 6.05
N GLU A 191 10.55 4.12 7.22
CA GLU A 191 9.59 5.16 7.61
C GLU A 191 9.73 6.39 6.70
N PHE A 192 10.95 6.68 6.24
CA PHE A 192 11.18 7.66 5.18
C PHE A 192 10.41 7.30 3.90
N ILE A 193 10.63 6.10 3.34
CA ILE A 193 9.99 5.69 2.08
C ILE A 193 8.47 5.70 2.20
N PHE A 194 7.90 5.15 3.27
CA PHE A 194 6.46 5.10 3.46
C PHE A 194 5.84 6.48 3.64
N SER A 195 6.41 7.32 4.50
CA SER A 195 5.85 8.64 4.76
C SER A 195 5.87 9.55 3.51
N TYR A 196 6.90 9.46 2.65
CA TYR A 196 6.87 10.13 1.34
C TYR A 196 5.90 9.44 0.36
N GLY A 197 5.85 8.11 0.34
CA GLY A 197 4.95 7.32 -0.52
C GLY A 197 3.49 7.65 -0.27
N GLU A 198 3.06 7.67 0.99
CA GLU A 198 1.69 8.04 1.42
C GLU A 198 1.33 9.47 1.04
N THR A 199 2.29 10.38 1.17
CA THR A 199 2.12 11.77 0.74
C THR A 199 1.93 11.86 -0.77
N ALA A 200 2.72 11.09 -1.55
CA ALA A 200 2.55 11.00 -3.00
C ALA A 200 1.21 10.32 -3.39
N ILE A 201 0.73 9.33 -2.62
CA ILE A 201 -0.55 8.67 -2.88
C ILE A 201 -1.69 9.68 -2.81
N TYR A 202 -1.81 10.49 -1.75
CA TYR A 202 -2.91 11.47 -1.70
C TYR A 202 -2.74 12.57 -2.75
N LEU A 203 -1.50 12.98 -3.07
CA LEU A 203 -1.24 13.97 -4.12
C LEU A 203 -1.63 13.48 -5.52
N GLN A 204 -1.50 12.19 -5.82
CA GLN A 204 -1.94 11.61 -7.10
C GLN A 204 -3.41 11.23 -7.11
N THR A 205 -3.94 10.71 -5.99
CA THR A 205 -5.34 10.26 -5.94
C THR A 205 -6.29 11.43 -5.79
N MET A 206 -5.97 12.47 -5.02
CA MET A 206 -6.86 13.59 -4.68
C MET A 206 -6.58 14.86 -5.51
N ASN A 207 -6.08 14.70 -6.74
CA ASN A 207 -5.87 15.80 -7.68
C ASN A 207 -7.08 16.04 -8.59
N ARG A 208 -6.97 17.06 -9.45
CA ARG A 208 -7.80 17.17 -10.65
C ARG A 208 -7.06 16.53 -11.83
N PRO A 209 -7.78 15.99 -12.83
CA PRO A 209 -7.15 15.54 -14.06
C PRO A 209 -6.23 16.63 -14.63
N SER A 210 -4.97 16.27 -14.89
CA SER A 210 -3.87 17.16 -15.35
C SER A 210 -3.14 18.00 -14.28
N ALA A 211 -3.43 17.85 -12.99
CA ALA A 211 -2.74 18.55 -11.90
C ALA A 211 -1.72 17.65 -11.18
N ASN A 212 -0.67 17.20 -11.87
CA ASN A 212 0.37 16.38 -11.24
C ASN A 212 1.06 17.15 -10.09
N GLY A 213 1.29 16.48 -8.96
CA GLY A 213 1.92 17.06 -7.77
C GLY A 213 1.09 18.11 -7.03
N VAL A 214 -0.21 18.25 -7.36
CA VAL A 214 -1.11 19.20 -6.70
C VAL A 214 -2.45 18.54 -6.38
N ALA A 215 -2.82 18.49 -5.10
CA ALA A 215 -4.13 18.03 -4.64
C ALA A 215 -5.05 19.18 -4.25
N GLU A 216 -6.36 18.98 -4.40
CA GLU A 216 -7.35 19.91 -3.86
C GLU A 216 -7.55 19.61 -2.37
N VAL A 217 -7.45 20.63 -1.52
CA VAL A 217 -7.43 20.46 -0.06
C VAL A 217 -8.74 19.88 0.46
N ASP A 218 -9.87 20.23 -0.15
CA ASP A 218 -11.18 19.68 0.21
C ASP A 218 -11.28 18.17 -0.07
N TYR A 219 -10.70 17.70 -1.18
CA TYR A 219 -10.67 16.28 -1.50
C TYR A 219 -9.82 15.51 -0.48
N VAL A 220 -8.64 16.04 -0.17
CA VAL A 220 -7.74 15.45 0.82
C VAL A 220 -8.40 15.45 2.21
N ASP A 221 -8.99 16.56 2.64
CA ASP A 221 -9.62 16.67 3.97
C ASP A 221 -10.78 15.69 4.14
N VAL A 222 -11.62 15.52 3.12
CA VAL A 222 -12.71 14.52 3.11
C VAL A 222 -12.16 13.10 3.21
N LEU A 223 -11.11 12.77 2.44
CA LEU A 223 -10.50 11.44 2.49
C LEU A 223 -10.00 11.11 3.91
N PHE A 224 -9.30 12.03 4.55
CA PHE A 224 -8.71 11.78 5.87
C PHE A 224 -9.72 11.83 7.03
N ARG A 225 -10.64 12.80 7.03
CA ARG A 225 -11.60 12.99 8.13
C ARG A 225 -12.79 12.04 8.07
N GLU A 226 -13.28 11.77 6.87
CA GLU A 226 -14.50 11.01 6.66
C GLU A 226 -14.24 9.63 6.11
N GLU A 227 -13.02 9.35 5.64
CA GLU A 227 -12.68 8.10 4.94
C GLU A 227 -13.71 7.82 3.83
N ARG A 228 -13.95 8.87 3.04
CA ARG A 228 -14.95 8.91 1.97
C ARG A 228 -14.28 9.39 0.69
N LEU A 229 -14.68 8.81 -0.43
CA LEU A 229 -14.28 9.33 -1.74
C LEU A 229 -15.01 10.67 -2.01
N PRO A 230 -14.31 11.77 -2.34
CA PRO A 230 -14.88 13.12 -2.40
C PRO A 230 -15.72 13.41 -3.65
N TYR A 231 -16.55 12.45 -4.08
CA TYR A 231 -17.30 12.54 -5.32
C TYR A 231 -18.33 13.70 -5.33
N LYS A 232 -18.88 14.04 -4.15
CA LYS A 232 -19.82 15.16 -3.96
C LYS A 232 -19.14 16.52 -4.12
N GLU A 233 -17.87 16.58 -3.76
CA GLU A 233 -16.99 17.75 -3.86
C GLU A 233 -16.49 17.96 -5.31
N GLY A 234 -16.71 16.98 -6.19
CA GLY A 234 -16.37 17.05 -7.62
C GLY A 234 -15.16 16.20 -8.00
N TRP A 235 -14.55 15.49 -7.05
CA TRP A 235 -13.46 14.57 -7.30
C TRP A 235 -13.87 13.43 -8.24
N ARG A 236 -12.97 13.02 -9.10
CA ARG A 236 -13.13 11.86 -9.98
C ARG A 236 -11.82 11.09 -9.99
N VAL A 237 -11.93 9.77 -10.15
CA VAL A 237 -10.78 8.87 -10.26
C VAL A 237 -9.80 9.37 -11.33
N SER A 238 -8.51 9.28 -11.03
CA SER A 238 -7.44 9.62 -11.99
C SER A 238 -7.62 8.84 -13.29
N PRO A 239 -7.50 9.49 -14.47
CA PRO A 239 -7.53 8.78 -15.75
C PRO A 239 -6.27 7.94 -15.98
N GLU A 240 -5.15 8.30 -15.33
CA GLU A 240 -3.87 7.58 -15.43
C GLU A 240 -3.70 6.64 -14.24
N PRO A 241 -3.26 5.38 -14.45
CA PRO A 241 -2.99 4.44 -13.38
C PRO A 241 -1.87 4.91 -12.45
N ILE A 242 -2.10 4.81 -11.14
CA ILE A 242 -1.14 5.17 -10.10
C ILE A 242 -0.31 3.92 -9.75
N THR A 243 0.86 3.81 -10.36
CA THR A 243 1.81 2.69 -10.27
C THR A 243 2.94 2.98 -9.29
N LEU A 244 3.70 1.96 -8.87
CA LEU A 244 4.93 2.14 -8.09
C LEU A 244 5.93 3.05 -8.82
N ALA A 245 5.99 2.98 -10.15
CA ALA A 245 6.84 3.87 -10.94
C ALA A 245 6.40 5.34 -10.86
N SER A 246 5.09 5.61 -11.01
CA SER A 246 4.56 6.97 -10.89
C SER A 246 4.68 7.52 -9.47
N LEU A 247 4.52 6.67 -8.45
CA LEU A 247 4.72 7.05 -7.05
C LEU A 247 6.20 7.34 -6.81
N GLY A 248 7.12 6.47 -7.22
CA GLY A 248 8.56 6.68 -7.05
C GLY A 248 9.06 7.97 -7.71
N GLU A 249 8.52 8.34 -8.86
CA GLU A 249 8.79 9.64 -9.48
C GLU A 249 8.32 10.82 -8.61
N GLN A 250 7.08 10.79 -8.12
CA GLN A 250 6.57 11.88 -7.31
C GLN A 250 7.21 11.93 -5.92
N VAL A 251 7.56 10.79 -5.33
CA VAL A 251 8.32 10.72 -4.06
C VAL A 251 9.69 11.39 -4.25
N PHE A 252 10.32 11.24 -5.41
CA PHE A 252 11.58 11.92 -5.72
C PHE A 252 11.39 13.43 -5.87
N GLU A 253 10.35 13.86 -6.59
CA GLU A 253 10.01 15.29 -6.71
C GLU A 253 9.71 15.91 -5.34
N LEU A 254 8.92 15.22 -4.52
CA LEU A 254 8.56 15.61 -3.16
C LEU A 254 9.80 15.76 -2.27
N TYR A 255 10.71 14.78 -2.30
CA TYR A 255 11.98 14.84 -1.59
C TYR A 255 12.88 15.99 -2.08
N SER A 256 12.96 16.21 -3.40
CA SER A 256 13.83 17.26 -3.98
C SER A 256 13.47 18.69 -3.53
N VAL A 257 12.22 18.91 -3.11
CA VAL A 257 11.72 20.19 -2.61
C VAL A 257 11.52 20.19 -1.08
N SER A 258 11.83 19.07 -0.42
CA SER A 258 11.62 18.89 1.01
C SER A 258 12.71 19.59 1.83
N PRO A 259 12.35 20.15 3.00
CA PRO A 259 13.34 20.64 3.97
C PRO A 259 13.96 19.52 4.82
N GLU A 260 13.48 18.29 4.72
CA GLU A 260 13.97 17.14 5.49
C GLU A 260 15.37 16.71 5.04
N PRO A 261 16.32 16.48 5.96
CA PRO A 261 17.63 15.97 5.60
C PRO A 261 17.54 14.55 5.02
N ALA A 262 18.43 14.23 4.10
CA ALA A 262 18.61 12.85 3.65
C ALA A 262 18.94 11.95 4.85
N PRO A 263 18.46 10.70 4.87
CA PRO A 263 18.98 9.70 5.81
C PRO A 263 20.51 9.62 5.72
N GLU A 264 21.18 9.50 6.87
CA GLU A 264 22.65 9.52 6.93
C GLU A 264 23.28 8.49 5.96
N GLY A 265 24.24 8.93 5.16
CA GLY A 265 24.96 8.06 4.22
C GLY A 265 24.27 7.78 2.88
N ALA A 266 23.06 8.30 2.62
CA ALA A 266 22.33 8.04 1.39
C ALA A 266 22.49 9.16 0.33
N GLN A 267 22.93 8.81 -0.88
CA GLN A 267 22.66 9.62 -2.07
C GLN A 267 21.29 9.23 -2.63
N VAL A 268 20.26 10.02 -2.33
CA VAL A 268 18.89 9.74 -2.80
C VAL A 268 18.70 10.33 -4.20
N THR A 269 18.67 9.46 -5.22
CA THR A 269 18.33 9.80 -6.61
C THR A 269 16.95 9.27 -6.98
N LYS A 270 16.39 9.70 -8.12
CA LYS A 270 15.11 9.19 -8.64
C LYS A 270 15.14 7.68 -8.81
N ASP A 271 16.22 7.17 -9.39
CA ASP A 271 16.41 5.73 -9.60
C ASP A 271 16.56 5.00 -8.26
N SER A 272 17.34 5.54 -7.32
CA SER A 272 17.50 4.94 -5.99
C SER A 272 16.19 4.79 -5.23
N LEU A 273 15.31 5.79 -5.31
CA LEU A 273 14.03 5.80 -4.60
C LEU A 273 13.00 4.88 -5.25
N LYS A 274 12.97 4.87 -6.59
CA LYS A 274 12.20 3.89 -7.36
C LYS A 274 12.65 2.47 -7.03
N ASP A 275 13.95 2.21 -7.06
CA ASP A 275 14.52 0.90 -6.76
C ASP A 275 14.28 0.51 -5.30
N ALA A 276 14.34 1.45 -4.35
CA ALA A 276 14.05 1.18 -2.94
C ALA A 276 12.57 0.82 -2.71
N ILE A 277 11.62 1.54 -3.32
CA ILE A 277 10.19 1.22 -3.24
C ILE A 277 9.91 -0.18 -3.81
N ILE A 278 10.50 -0.50 -4.97
CA ILE A 278 10.38 -1.83 -5.58
C ILE A 278 11.04 -2.89 -4.68
N ALA A 279 12.24 -2.63 -4.17
CA ALA A 279 12.96 -3.56 -3.31
C ALA A 279 12.20 -3.85 -2.02
N VAL A 280 11.65 -2.84 -1.35
CA VAL A 280 10.81 -3.01 -0.15
C VAL A 280 9.58 -3.85 -0.48
N SER A 281 8.92 -3.58 -1.61
CA SER A 281 7.77 -4.36 -2.08
C SER A 281 8.12 -5.83 -2.33
N VAL A 282 9.28 -6.08 -2.94
CA VAL A 282 9.79 -7.44 -3.21
C VAL A 282 10.24 -8.13 -1.93
N LEU A 283 10.83 -7.40 -0.98
CA LEU A 283 11.25 -7.94 0.32
C LEU A 283 10.04 -8.43 1.11
N PHE A 284 8.93 -7.67 1.15
CA PHE A 284 7.71 -8.17 1.77
C PHE A 284 7.26 -9.49 1.15
N TYR A 285 7.27 -9.54 -0.17
CA TYR A 285 6.87 -10.75 -0.86
C TYR A 285 7.83 -11.94 -0.61
N ARG A 286 9.14 -11.70 -0.58
CA ARG A 286 10.12 -12.75 -0.27
C ARG A 286 10.04 -13.22 1.16
N SER A 287 9.84 -12.32 2.12
CA SER A 287 9.61 -12.67 3.51
C SER A 287 8.35 -13.52 3.65
N LEU A 288 7.27 -13.16 2.93
CA LEU A 288 6.04 -13.95 2.90
C LEU A 288 6.29 -15.34 2.30
N TRP A 289 7.03 -15.43 1.19
CA TRP A 289 7.39 -16.70 0.55
C TRP A 289 8.26 -17.58 1.45
N SER A 290 9.31 -17.02 2.07
CA SER A 290 10.19 -17.76 2.98
C SER A 290 9.41 -18.30 4.16
N TRP A 291 8.58 -17.46 4.78
CA TRP A 291 7.73 -17.84 5.89
C TRP A 291 6.74 -18.95 5.51
N LEU A 292 6.06 -18.83 4.36
CA LEU A 292 5.14 -19.86 3.84
C LEU A 292 5.87 -21.20 3.58
N ASN A 293 7.04 -21.14 2.95
CA ASN A 293 7.79 -22.32 2.57
C ASN A 293 8.42 -23.04 3.78
N GLU A 294 8.96 -22.29 4.75
CA GLU A 294 9.50 -22.85 6.00
C GLU A 294 8.41 -23.47 6.87
N THR A 295 7.24 -22.83 6.93
CA THR A 295 6.20 -23.25 7.88
C THR A 295 5.33 -24.38 7.32
N TYR A 296 5.07 -24.43 6.00
CA TYR A 296 4.04 -25.34 5.45
C TYR A 296 4.36 -26.04 4.12
N ALA A 297 5.52 -25.79 3.49
CA ALA A 297 5.89 -26.35 2.18
C ALA A 297 4.83 -26.18 1.07
N ASP A 298 4.03 -25.10 1.12
CA ASP A 298 3.02 -24.77 0.09
C ASP A 298 3.63 -23.86 -0.99
N THR A 299 3.89 -24.42 -2.17
CA THR A 299 4.49 -23.72 -3.31
C THR A 299 3.48 -22.93 -4.15
N THR A 300 2.18 -23.19 -4.00
CA THR A 300 1.17 -22.75 -4.97
C THR A 300 0.79 -21.28 -4.84
N THR A 301 0.68 -20.76 -3.61
CA THR A 301 0.22 -19.39 -3.35
C THR A 301 1.26 -18.34 -3.70
N GLY A 302 2.56 -18.65 -3.56
CA GLY A 302 3.58 -17.69 -3.95
C GLY A 302 4.03 -17.79 -5.41
N ASP A 303 4.07 -18.96 -6.05
CA ASP A 303 4.34 -19.04 -7.50
C ASP A 303 3.39 -18.11 -8.29
N TRP A 304 2.14 -17.99 -7.81
CA TRP A 304 1.11 -17.07 -8.30
C TRP A 304 1.52 -15.58 -8.25
N ILE A 305 1.99 -15.09 -7.10
CA ILE A 305 2.35 -13.67 -6.91
C ILE A 305 3.67 -13.34 -7.63
N CYS A 306 4.63 -14.27 -7.63
CA CYS A 306 5.86 -14.17 -8.40
C CYS A 306 5.58 -13.98 -9.90
N GLU A 307 4.67 -14.78 -10.47
CA GLU A 307 4.24 -14.62 -11.87
C GLU A 307 3.58 -13.26 -12.13
N VAL A 308 2.74 -12.78 -11.21
CA VAL A 308 2.08 -11.47 -11.33
C VAL A 308 3.13 -10.35 -11.32
N LEU A 309 4.06 -10.34 -10.36
CA LEU A 309 5.14 -9.35 -10.27
C LEU A 309 6.03 -9.39 -11.54
N LEU A 310 6.42 -10.58 -12.00
CA LEU A 310 7.22 -10.75 -13.22
C LEU A 310 6.51 -10.26 -14.48
N ARG A 311 5.18 -10.41 -14.56
CA ARG A 311 4.38 -9.90 -15.69
C ARG A 311 4.18 -8.39 -15.63
N ILE A 312 4.15 -7.78 -14.44
CA ILE A 312 3.93 -6.34 -14.27
C ILE A 312 5.23 -5.54 -14.46
N ASP A 313 6.38 -6.00 -13.94
CA ASP A 313 7.66 -5.27 -14.04
C ASP A 313 8.88 -6.18 -14.28
N GLY A 314 8.79 -7.02 -15.31
CA GLY A 314 9.80 -8.03 -15.64
C GLY A 314 11.21 -7.50 -15.97
N ARG A 315 11.39 -6.19 -16.24
CA ARG A 315 12.72 -5.61 -16.53
C ARG A 315 13.46 -5.14 -15.27
N HIS A 316 12.75 -4.66 -14.26
CA HIS A 316 13.35 -4.18 -13.01
C HIS A 316 13.55 -5.29 -12.00
N LEU A 317 12.65 -6.27 -11.96
CA LEU A 317 12.82 -7.49 -11.14
C LEU A 317 14.07 -8.28 -11.54
N GLN A 318 14.38 -8.36 -12.84
CA GLN A 318 15.61 -8.99 -13.34
C GLN A 318 16.90 -8.28 -12.87
N ARG A 319 16.84 -6.96 -12.63
CA ARG A 319 17.98 -6.19 -12.10
C ARG A 319 18.15 -6.33 -10.59
N CYS A 320 17.05 -6.45 -9.85
CA CYS A 320 17.09 -6.66 -8.39
C CYS A 320 17.39 -8.11 -8.02
N TRP A 321 17.10 -9.08 -8.91
CA TRP A 321 17.30 -10.52 -8.71
C TRP A 321 18.65 -10.94 -8.10
N PRO A 322 19.81 -10.37 -8.48
CA PRO A 322 21.09 -10.75 -7.89
C PRO A 322 21.24 -10.32 -6.41
N LEU A 323 20.65 -9.19 -6.01
CA LEU A 323 20.62 -8.74 -4.61
C LEU A 323 19.69 -9.62 -3.75
N LEU A 324 18.69 -10.24 -4.39
CA LEU A 324 17.78 -11.15 -3.75
C LEU A 324 18.45 -12.51 -3.51
N ASN A 325 19.25 -13.01 -4.45
CA ASN A 325 19.89 -14.33 -4.33
C ASN A 325 21.12 -14.40 -3.42
N ASP A 326 21.50 -13.30 -2.76
CA ASP A 326 22.57 -13.30 -1.77
C ASP A 326 22.03 -13.83 -0.42
N THR A 327 22.48 -15.02 -0.02
CA THR A 327 22.06 -15.70 1.22
C THR A 327 22.87 -15.25 2.44
N ARG A 328 23.63 -14.15 2.33
CA ARG A 328 24.39 -13.60 3.45
C ARG A 328 23.46 -12.89 4.44
N SER A 329 23.70 -13.10 5.73
CA SER A 329 22.88 -12.55 6.81
C SER A 329 22.95 -11.03 6.83
N VAL A 330 21.87 -10.38 7.30
CA VAL A 330 21.81 -8.92 7.49
C VAL A 330 22.91 -8.42 8.46
N ASP A 331 23.49 -9.31 9.27
CA ASP A 331 24.59 -9.02 10.19
C ASP A 331 25.97 -8.94 9.50
N ASP A 332 26.09 -9.29 8.22
CA ASP A 332 27.34 -9.27 7.45
C ASP A 332 27.42 -8.11 6.42
N MET A 333 26.56 -7.08 6.52
CA MET A 333 26.60 -5.86 5.70
C MET A 333 26.91 -4.60 6.53
#